data_AF-A0A328KXN4-F1
#
_entry.id   AF-A0A328KXN4-F1
#
_cell.length_a   1.000
_cell.length_b   1.000
_cell.length_c   1.000
_cell.angle_alpha   90.00
_cell.angle_beta   90.00
_cell.angle_gamma   90.00
#
_symmetry.space_group_name_H-M   'P 1'
#
loop_
_entity.id
_entity.type
_entity.pdbx_description
1 polymer ?
#
loop_
_entity_poly.entity_id
_entity_poly.type
_entity_poly.pdbx_seq_one_letter_code
_entity_poly.pdbx_strand_id
1 'polypeptide(L)'
;MKEKFNKIPLHVQDFQKLKMVLDELVQDEIMFIEGVSKYALNISSKESKVTINLRSEFYPDPYLAITAINITPSNQGKGSIVLEWFKTFAKEKGFERLVLQQVVTKEGYHFALKNGFSKHVSLYEEMFGKPNRFEGDYELHLT
;
A
#
# COMPACT_ATOMS: atom_id res chain seq x y z
N MET A 1 -20.73 19.35 13.01
CA MET A 1 -19.34 19.78 12.69
C MET A 1 -18.85 18.83 11.61
N LYS A 2 -18.58 19.28 10.38
CA LYS A 2 -18.10 18.37 9.32
C LYS A 2 -16.65 18.00 9.68
N GLU A 3 -16.41 16.79 10.16
CA GLU A 3 -15.06 16.25 10.27
C GLU A 3 -14.37 16.48 8.93
N LYS A 4 -13.26 17.21 8.94
CA LYS A 4 -12.40 17.29 7.76
C LYS A 4 -11.79 15.90 7.61
N PHE A 5 -12.41 15.07 6.79
CA PHE A 5 -11.80 13.83 6.32
C PHE A 5 -10.50 14.19 5.61
N ASN A 6 -9.38 14.10 6.31
CA ASN A 6 -8.05 14.41 5.79
C ASN A 6 -7.50 13.24 4.95
N LYS A 7 -8.34 12.62 4.11
CA LYS A 7 -7.86 11.65 3.13
C LYS A 7 -7.01 12.39 2.11
N ILE A 8 -5.84 11.84 1.83
CA ILE A 8 -4.86 12.43 0.93
C ILE A 8 -5.11 11.85 -0.46
N PRO A 9 -5.46 12.67 -1.47
CA PRO A 9 -5.71 12.15 -2.82
C PRO A 9 -4.50 11.44 -3.41
N LEU A 10 -4.74 10.38 -4.18
CA LEU A 10 -3.72 9.64 -4.91
C LEU A 10 -3.73 10.07 -6.38
N HIS A 11 -2.95 11.10 -6.70
CA HIS A 11 -2.86 11.61 -8.07
C HIS A 11 -1.86 10.79 -8.89
N VAL A 12 -2.27 10.30 -10.07
CA VAL A 12 -1.42 9.50 -10.98
C VAL A 12 -0.09 10.19 -11.30
N GLN A 13 -0.07 11.52 -11.35
CA GLN A 13 1.14 12.31 -11.60
C GLN A 13 2.22 12.09 -10.52
N ASP A 14 1.82 11.80 -9.29
CA ASP A 14 2.77 11.56 -8.20
C ASP A 14 3.48 10.20 -8.32
N PHE A 15 2.92 9.27 -9.10
CA PHE A 15 3.43 7.90 -9.26
C PHE A 15 4.30 7.71 -10.50
N GLN A 16 4.59 8.75 -11.28
CA GLN A 16 5.39 8.63 -12.51
C GLN A 16 6.81 8.09 -12.23
N LYS A 17 7.42 8.48 -11.10
CA LYS A 17 8.72 7.93 -10.68
C LYS A 17 8.62 6.44 -10.36
N LEU A 18 7.56 6.01 -9.65
CA LEU A 18 7.32 4.59 -9.39
C LEU A 18 7.11 3.81 -10.68
N LYS A 19 6.40 4.41 -11.66
CA LYS A 19 6.21 3.80 -12.98
C LYS A 19 7.55 3.42 -13.61
N MET A 20 8.50 4.36 -13.65
CA MET A 20 9.82 4.13 -14.23
C MET A 20 10.59 3.03 -13.50
N VAL A 21 10.53 3.02 -12.17
CA VAL A 21 11.15 1.96 -11.34
C VAL A 21 10.54 0.60 -11.67
N LEU A 22 9.21 0.52 -11.76
CA LEU A 22 8.52 -0.71 -12.09
C LEU A 22 8.81 -1.18 -13.52
N ASP A 23 8.76 -0.27 -14.51
CA ASP A 23 9.10 -0.57 -15.91
C ASP A 23 10.49 -1.21 -16.01
N GLU A 24 11.48 -0.68 -15.28
CA GLU A 24 12.86 -1.24 -15.22
C GLU A 24 12.90 -2.60 -14.52
N LEU A 25 12.22 -2.75 -13.38
CA LEU A 25 12.26 -3.96 -12.56
C LEU A 25 11.59 -5.18 -13.22
N VAL A 26 10.53 -4.98 -14.02
CA VAL A 26 9.77 -6.07 -14.62
C VAL A 26 9.86 -6.16 -16.14
N GLN A 27 10.45 -5.15 -16.80
CA GLN A 27 10.54 -5.06 -18.27
C GLN A 27 9.16 -5.26 -18.92
N ASP A 28 8.15 -4.58 -18.38
CA ASP A 28 6.76 -4.65 -18.82
C ASP A 28 6.12 -3.28 -18.68
N GLU A 29 5.14 -3.00 -19.55
CA GLU A 29 4.48 -1.71 -19.64
C GLU A 29 3.56 -1.50 -18.43
N ILE A 30 3.91 -0.55 -17.57
CA ILE A 30 3.09 -0.18 -16.41
C ILE A 30 1.92 0.73 -16.80
N MET A 31 0.73 0.40 -16.30
CA MET A 31 -0.52 1.10 -16.51
C MET A 31 -1.10 1.58 -15.18
N PHE A 32 -1.68 2.77 -15.20
CA PHE A 32 -2.45 3.32 -14.09
C PHE A 32 -3.93 3.20 -14.38
N ILE A 33 -4.68 2.68 -13.41
CA ILE A 33 -6.13 2.55 -13.47
C ILE A 33 -6.67 3.31 -12.27
N GLU A 34 -7.21 4.50 -12.53
CA GLU A 34 -7.85 5.31 -11.49
C GLU A 34 -9.03 4.54 -10.88
N GLY A 35 -9.12 4.54 -9.55
CA GLY A 35 -10.24 3.91 -8.87
C GLY A 35 -11.53 4.73 -8.98
N VAL A 36 -12.62 4.20 -8.42
CA VAL A 36 -13.93 4.88 -8.37
C VAL A 36 -13.86 6.24 -7.64
N SER A 37 -12.82 6.46 -6.84
CA SER A 37 -12.57 7.74 -6.16
C SER A 37 -11.11 8.15 -6.29
N LYS A 38 -10.84 9.45 -6.15
CA LYS A 38 -9.49 10.04 -6.08
C LYS A 38 -8.61 9.53 -4.93
N TYR A 39 -9.15 8.67 -4.06
CA TYR A 39 -8.45 8.06 -2.93
C TYR A 39 -8.06 6.60 -3.21
N ALA A 40 -8.26 6.09 -4.43
CA ALA A 40 -7.85 4.74 -4.79
C ALA A 40 -7.14 4.76 -6.14
N LEU A 41 -6.06 3.99 -6.23
CA LEU A 41 -5.26 3.84 -7.45
C LEU A 41 -4.85 2.39 -7.61
N ASN A 42 -5.11 1.83 -8.78
CA ASN A 42 -4.60 0.52 -9.15
C ASN A 42 -3.46 0.71 -10.16
N ILE A 43 -2.38 -0.04 -9.97
CA ILE A 43 -1.19 -0.06 -10.81
C ILE A 43 -1.03 -1.49 -11.29
N SER A 44 -0.99 -1.70 -12.59
CA SER A 44 -0.81 -3.02 -13.18
C SER A 44 0.23 -2.95 -14.29
N SER A 45 0.69 -4.12 -14.73
CA SER A 45 1.48 -4.22 -15.96
C SER A 45 0.72 -5.03 -17.02
N LYS A 46 1.03 -4.80 -18.30
CA LYS A 46 0.31 -5.39 -19.44
C LYS A 46 0.35 -6.92 -19.45
N GLU A 47 1.48 -7.52 -19.10
CA GLU A 47 1.64 -8.97 -18.96
C GLU A 47 1.32 -9.47 -17.54
N SER A 48 0.67 -8.66 -16.70
CA SER A 48 0.28 -8.99 -15.32
C SER A 48 1.45 -9.37 -14.40
N LYS A 49 2.66 -8.90 -14.70
CA LYS A 49 3.84 -9.02 -13.82
C LYS A 49 3.75 -8.12 -12.60
N VAL A 50 2.99 -7.03 -12.66
CA VAL A 50 2.74 -6.13 -11.53
C VAL A 50 1.25 -6.04 -11.25
N THR A 51 0.88 -6.11 -9.97
CA THR A 51 -0.44 -5.73 -9.46
C THR A 51 -0.27 -5.05 -8.12
N ILE A 52 -0.59 -3.76 -8.05
CA ILE A 52 -0.56 -2.99 -6.81
C ILE A 52 -1.87 -2.21 -6.70
N ASN A 53 -2.58 -2.39 -5.58
CA ASN A 53 -3.81 -1.66 -5.31
C ASN A 53 -3.61 -0.79 -4.07
N LEU A 54 -3.94 0.49 -4.21
CA LEU A 54 -3.75 1.50 -3.18
C LEU A 54 -5.08 2.10 -2.76
N ARG A 55 -5.19 2.41 -1.46
CA ARG A 55 -6.25 3.24 -0.90
C ARG A 55 -5.66 4.27 0.06
N SER A 56 -6.06 5.53 -0.06
CA SER A 56 -5.91 6.51 1.00
C SER A 56 -7.11 6.37 1.93
N GLU A 57 -6.79 6.08 3.19
CA GLU A 57 -7.76 5.99 4.25
C GLU A 57 -7.40 6.98 5.36
N PHE A 58 -8.36 7.18 6.25
CA PHE A 58 -8.27 8.12 7.35
C PHE A 58 -9.07 7.50 8.48
N TYR A 59 -8.38 7.14 9.57
CA TYR A 59 -8.87 6.90 10.93
C TYR A 59 -7.93 5.91 11.66
N PRO A 60 -7.55 6.17 12.93
CA PRO A 60 -7.61 7.48 13.60
C PRO A 60 -6.82 8.55 12.83
N ASP A 61 -5.72 8.16 12.18
CA ASP A 61 -4.83 9.05 11.45
C ASP A 61 -4.78 8.72 9.95
N PRO A 62 -4.34 9.62 9.05
CA PRO A 62 -4.19 9.35 7.63
C PRO A 62 -3.20 8.23 7.35
N TYR A 63 -3.59 7.23 6.56
CA TYR A 63 -2.71 6.14 6.16
C TYR A 63 -2.87 5.74 4.69
N LEU A 64 -1.76 5.28 4.11
CA LEU A 64 -1.75 4.66 2.79
C LEU A 64 -1.90 3.15 2.99
N ALA A 65 -2.98 2.57 2.47
CA ALA A 65 -3.19 1.13 2.45
C ALA A 65 -2.74 0.55 1.11
N ILE A 66 -1.88 -0.46 1.16
CA ILE A 66 -1.55 -1.34 0.05
C ILE A 66 -2.42 -2.59 0.21
N THR A 67 -3.48 -2.69 -0.59
CA THR A 67 -4.47 -3.77 -0.48
C THR A 67 -4.15 -4.97 -1.35
N ALA A 68 -3.23 -4.79 -2.30
CA ALA A 68 -2.57 -5.87 -3.02
C ALA A 68 -1.18 -5.40 -3.44
N ILE A 69 -0.19 -6.29 -3.38
CA ILE A 69 1.13 -6.11 -3.98
C ILE A 69 1.60 -7.46 -4.50
N ASN A 70 1.77 -7.55 -5.81
CA ASN A 70 2.34 -8.70 -6.49
C ASN A 70 3.30 -8.20 -7.57
N ILE A 71 4.51 -8.76 -7.56
CA ILE A 71 5.56 -8.46 -8.54
C ILE A 71 6.19 -9.79 -8.93
N THR A 72 6.09 -10.13 -10.21
CA THR A 72 6.56 -11.39 -10.78
C THR A 72 7.78 -11.14 -11.68
N PRO A 73 8.82 -11.98 -11.62
CA PRO A 73 9.01 -13.07 -10.66
C PRO A 73 9.24 -12.58 -9.22
N SER A 74 8.75 -13.36 -8.25
CA SER A 74 8.89 -13.06 -6.81
C SER A 74 10.29 -13.40 -6.28
N ASN A 75 10.56 -13.03 -5.02
CA ASN A 75 11.80 -13.35 -4.30
C ASN A 75 13.12 -12.81 -4.90
N GLN A 76 13.05 -11.74 -5.70
CA GLN A 76 14.22 -11.06 -6.28
C GLN A 76 14.48 -9.67 -5.66
N GLY A 77 13.96 -9.40 -4.46
CA GLY A 77 14.13 -8.11 -3.77
C GLY A 77 13.25 -6.96 -4.31
N LYS A 78 12.62 -7.12 -5.48
CA LYS A 78 11.77 -6.11 -6.14
C LYS A 78 10.65 -5.55 -5.24
N GLY A 79 9.99 -6.43 -4.48
CA GLY A 79 8.96 -6.04 -3.52
C GLY A 79 9.48 -5.07 -2.46
N SER A 80 10.70 -5.28 -1.94
CA SER A 80 11.29 -4.38 -0.96
C SER A 80 11.66 -3.03 -1.57
N ILE A 81 12.18 -3.00 -2.81
CA ILE A 81 12.48 -1.75 -3.52
C ILE A 81 11.21 -0.90 -3.67
N VAL A 82 10.12 -1.51 -4.13
CA VAL A 82 8.82 -0.84 -4.30
C VAL A 82 8.25 -0.39 -2.95
N LEU A 83 8.41 -1.19 -1.90
CA LEU A 83 7.95 -0.84 -0.57
C LEU A 83 8.71 0.34 0.04
N GLU A 84 10.04 0.42 -0.14
CA GLU A 84 10.84 1.58 0.26
C GLU A 84 10.42 2.86 -0.49
N TRP A 85 10.06 2.74 -1.76
CA TRP A 85 9.47 3.85 -2.51
C TRP A 85 8.16 4.31 -1.86
N PHE A 86 7.27 3.38 -1.51
CA PHE A 86 6.01 3.72 -0.83
C PHE A 86 6.21 4.35 0.54
N LYS A 87 7.19 3.90 1.33
CA LYS A 87 7.52 4.53 2.62
C LYS A 87 7.93 6.00 2.43
N THR A 88 8.79 6.25 1.44
CA THR A 88 9.25 7.61 1.11
C THR A 88 8.10 8.48 0.64
N PHE A 89 7.34 8.00 -0.35
CA PHE A 89 6.16 8.69 -0.88
C PHE A 89 5.13 9.01 0.23
N ALA A 90 4.83 8.04 1.09
CA ALA A 90 3.84 8.20 2.13
C ALA A 90 4.25 9.30 3.13
N LYS A 91 5.53 9.32 3.55
CA LYS A 91 6.10 10.39 4.38
C LYS A 91 6.00 11.76 3.70
N GLU A 92 6.43 11.87 2.45
CA GLU A 92 6.42 13.13 1.70
C GLU A 92 5.01 13.71 1.52
N LYS A 93 4.01 12.83 1.41
CA LYS A 93 2.60 13.24 1.26
C LYS A 93 1.89 13.52 2.58
N GLY A 94 2.52 13.23 3.72
CA GLY A 94 1.95 13.47 5.04
C GLY A 94 1.04 12.35 5.56
N PHE A 95 1.21 11.13 5.05
CA PHE A 95 0.62 9.95 5.71
C PHE A 95 1.42 9.62 6.97
N GLU A 96 0.71 9.21 8.03
CA GLU A 96 1.35 8.85 9.31
C GLU A 96 1.67 7.36 9.39
N ARG A 97 0.97 6.54 8.59
CA ARG A 97 1.14 5.09 8.55
C ARG A 97 1.09 4.55 7.12
N LEU A 98 1.82 3.46 6.91
CA LEU A 98 1.69 2.58 5.76
C LEU A 98 1.10 1.25 6.25
N VAL A 99 0.06 0.74 5.57
CA VAL A 99 -0.62 -0.49 5.97
C VAL A 99 -0.61 -1.49 4.83
N LEU A 100 -0.13 -2.71 5.08
CA LEU A 100 -0.33 -3.86 4.21
C LEU A 100 -1.61 -4.55 4.66
N GLN A 101 -2.62 -4.59 3.79
CA GLN A 101 -3.88 -5.28 4.11
C GLN A 101 -3.89 -6.71 3.60
N GLN A 102 -4.65 -7.58 4.28
CA GLN A 102 -4.92 -8.95 3.83
C GLN A 102 -3.67 -9.80 3.53
N VAL A 103 -2.62 -9.62 4.33
CA VAL A 103 -1.40 -10.44 4.30
C VAL A 103 -1.70 -11.83 4.90
N VAL A 104 -2.20 -12.72 4.04
CA VAL A 104 -2.66 -14.08 4.44
C VAL A 104 -1.67 -15.20 4.10
N THR A 105 -0.62 -14.91 3.30
CA THR A 105 0.38 -15.90 2.90
C THR A 105 1.60 -15.88 3.81
N LYS A 106 2.27 -17.02 3.97
CA LYS A 106 3.53 -17.11 4.73
C LYS A 106 4.63 -16.21 4.15
N GLU A 107 4.70 -16.12 2.82
CA GLU A 107 5.63 -15.22 2.12
C GLU A 107 5.32 -13.75 2.47
N GLY A 108 4.04 -13.35 2.39
CA GLY A 108 3.61 -12.01 2.75
C GLY A 108 3.90 -11.66 4.21
N TYR A 109 3.68 -12.60 5.14
CA TYR A 109 4.02 -12.43 6.55
C TYR A 109 5.50 -12.13 6.75
N HIS A 110 6.38 -12.97 6.20
CA HIS A 110 7.83 -12.77 6.31
C HIS A 110 8.28 -11.47 5.62
N PHE A 111 7.65 -11.14 4.49
CA PHE A 111 7.89 -9.88 3.80
C PHE A 111 7.50 -8.68 4.67
N ALA A 112 6.33 -8.66 5.30
CA ALA A 112 5.89 -7.59 6.18
C ALA A 112 6.88 -7.37 7.34
N LEU A 113 7.20 -8.44 8.08
CA LEU A 113 8.12 -8.37 9.23
C LEU A 113 9.53 -7.92 8.82
N LYS A 114 10.07 -8.47 7.73
CA LYS A 114 11.41 -8.10 7.23
C LYS A 114 11.50 -6.61 6.89
N ASN A 115 10.40 -6.00 6.47
CA ASN A 115 10.36 -4.59 6.10
C ASN A 115 9.88 -3.67 7.25
N GLY A 116 9.82 -4.19 8.48
CA GLY A 116 9.58 -3.41 9.69
C GLY A 116 8.11 -3.24 10.07
N PHE A 117 7.18 -3.89 9.36
CA PHE A 117 5.77 -3.83 9.71
C PHE A 117 5.47 -4.71 10.92
N SER A 118 4.58 -4.23 11.78
CA SER A 118 4.09 -4.98 12.93
C SER A 118 2.60 -5.30 12.77
N LYS A 119 2.19 -6.44 13.34
CA LYS A 119 0.79 -6.80 13.48
C LYS A 119 0.20 -5.96 14.62
N HIS A 120 -0.24 -4.74 14.32
CA HIS A 120 -1.01 -3.95 15.26
C HIS A 120 -2.50 -4.21 15.07
N VAL A 121 -3.27 -3.79 16.08
CA VAL A 121 -4.72 -3.90 16.25
C VAL A 121 -5.47 -3.78 14.93
N SER A 122 -6.46 -4.64 14.73
CA SER A 122 -7.21 -4.68 13.47
C SER A 122 -7.79 -3.31 13.11
N LEU A 123 -7.69 -2.88 11.85
CA LEU A 123 -8.40 -1.69 11.37
C LEU A 123 -9.91 -1.75 11.64
N TYR A 124 -10.49 -2.95 11.66
CA TYR A 124 -11.88 -3.17 12.06
C TYR A 124 -12.09 -2.95 13.56
N GLU A 125 -11.16 -3.41 14.40
CA GLU A 125 -11.19 -3.11 15.84
C GLU A 125 -11.04 -1.61 16.10
N GLU A 126 -10.13 -0.92 15.40
CA GLU A 126 -9.96 0.52 15.51
C GLU A 126 -11.24 1.26 15.12
N MET A 127 -11.84 0.89 13.98
CA MET A 127 -13.02 1.58 13.43
C MET A 127 -14.33 1.26 14.19
N PHE A 128 -14.48 0.05 14.72
CA PHE A 128 -15.75 -0.44 15.26
C PHE A 128 -15.71 -0.87 16.74
N GLY A 129 -14.54 -0.89 17.37
CA GLY A 129 -14.37 -1.28 18.78
C GLY A 129 -14.73 -2.74 19.06
N LYS A 130 -14.73 -3.61 18.04
CA LYS A 130 -15.17 -5.01 18.13
C LYS A 130 -14.06 -5.96 17.72
N PRO A 131 -13.86 -7.09 18.43
CA PRO A 131 -12.85 -8.07 18.09
C PRO A 131 -12.96 -8.49 16.63
N ASN A 132 -11.87 -8.35 15.88
CA ASN A 132 -11.83 -8.75 14.50
C ASN A 132 -11.35 -10.18 14.39
N ARG A 133 -12.10 -11.01 13.66
CA ARG A 133 -11.66 -12.36 13.31
C ARG A 133 -10.79 -12.41 12.07
N PHE A 134 -10.72 -11.32 11.30
CA PHE A 134 -9.88 -11.21 10.12
C PHE A 134 -8.48 -10.76 10.53
N GLU A 135 -7.57 -11.73 10.67
CA GLU A 135 -6.15 -11.46 10.78
C GLU A 135 -5.57 -11.15 9.39
N GLY A 136 -4.51 -10.33 9.32
CA GLY A 136 -3.76 -10.13 8.08
C GLY A 136 -3.35 -8.69 7.78
N ASP A 137 -3.76 -7.71 8.58
CA ASP A 137 -3.31 -6.34 8.40
C ASP A 137 -2.02 -6.09 9.22
N TYR A 138 -1.05 -5.44 8.59
CA TYR A 138 0.22 -5.07 9.20
C TYR A 138 0.48 -3.60 8.94
N GLU A 139 0.91 -2.87 9.95
CA GLU A 139 1.17 -1.44 9.83
C GLU A 139 2.61 -1.09 10.17
N LEU A 140 3.04 0.04 9.60
CA LEU A 140 4.31 0.68 9.86
C LEU A 140 4.04 2.17 10.09
N HIS A 141 4.36 2.66 11.29
CA HIS A 141 4.37 4.09 11.59
C HIS A 141 5.55 4.77 10.90
N LEU A 142 5.23 5.88 10.25
CA LEU A 142 6.18 6.67 9.48
C LEU A 142 6.69 7.81 10.39
N THR A 143 7.68 7.48 11.22
CA THR A 143 8.42 8.46 12.04
C THR A 143 9.36 9.35 11.22
#